data_AF-A0AA42B6P3-F1
#
_entry.id   AF-A0AA42B6P3-F1
#
_cell.length_a   1.000
_cell.length_b   1.000
_cell.length_c   1.000
_cell.angle_alpha   90.00
_cell.angle_beta   90.00
_cell.angle_gamma   90.00
#
_symmetry.space_group_name_H-M   'P 1'
#
loop_
_entity.id
_entity.type
_entity.pdbx_description
1 polymer ?
#
loop_
_entity_poly.entity_id
_entity_poly.type
_entity_poly.pdbx_seq_one_letter_code
_entity_poly.pdbx_strand_id
1 'polypeptide(L)'
;MNDIALNWDVFLRAVVPFASANIFAMVLVYFFIVRGRFGRTFALYATFLICFILFLLGPTLNLTPLGESKRWFDIFRNIVLFSIGTPSLLLALLIQSRVKITRTIAFPSVLLGISWSVLFVLATPLYHYQSHEIPWLFQLHNISDRTVHSAQVLLVSLQLLLPSLWLIKRNAVPQVNTYLYGVVAFCLAIGIGSNLNHWGLYYGGCSLTAIIWAWAVYQDIQLLNDKVKLHSEHQNNLAIAQYSAPKNVGFANYYPVKFNESYPFREREALLQAVQTGSAGIIHSRVTELADTLEKFTSGDLATYQIRAKEILFMMVDAVIFNSGSAAERIERLEQKRISISEAQTIHAISEILLVEAAHLTESFRSEPNAGAEKVLVDRIKSYILTHYHEDVSIRDVVEEMSASRSHLMKIFKNVTSQTINQYLVEVRINKAKDILLSKSVTDTAFEVGFNNSTYFSTVFKKHTGHTPKEYQLQAKTSGNSLH
;
A
#
# COMPACT_ATOMS: atom_id res chain seq x y z
N MET A 1 19.79 41.79 -25.19
CA MET A 1 19.24 41.06 -24.03
C MET A 1 18.57 42.11 -23.17
N ASN A 2 17.25 42.21 -23.19
CA ASN A 2 16.53 43.11 -22.29
C ASN A 2 16.64 42.53 -20.87
N ASP A 3 17.10 43.35 -19.92
CA ASP A 3 17.11 43.03 -18.51
C ASP A 3 15.70 42.60 -18.07
N ILE A 4 15.53 41.31 -17.77
CA ILE A 4 14.33 40.83 -17.09
C ILE A 4 14.45 41.33 -15.65
N ALA A 5 14.07 42.59 -15.42
CA ALA A 5 13.89 43.10 -14.08
C ALA A 5 12.84 42.22 -13.38
N LEU A 6 13.22 41.64 -12.24
CA LEU A 6 12.38 40.77 -11.43
C LEU A 6 11.25 41.60 -10.81
N ASN A 7 10.25 41.94 -11.62
CA ASN A 7 9.05 42.63 -11.17
C ASN A 7 8.15 41.64 -10.40
N TRP A 8 7.37 42.16 -9.46
CA TRP A 8 6.41 41.42 -8.65
C TRP A 8 5.47 40.54 -9.48
N ASP A 9 5.10 40.98 -10.69
CA ASP A 9 4.26 40.20 -11.60
C ASP A 9 4.97 38.95 -12.14
N VAL A 10 6.26 39.04 -12.46
CA VAL A 10 7.09 37.88 -12.88
C VAL A 10 7.28 36.92 -11.71
N PHE A 11 7.52 37.45 -10.51
CA PHE A 11 7.62 36.63 -9.29
C PHE A 11 6.35 35.82 -9.04
N LEU A 12 5.18 36.47 -9.06
CA LEU A 12 3.89 35.82 -8.82
C LEU A 12 3.49 34.83 -9.92
N ARG A 13 3.83 35.12 -11.18
CA ARG A 13 3.42 34.28 -12.30
C ARG A 13 4.37 33.14 -12.61
N ALA A 14 5.67 33.26 -12.30
CA ALA A 14 6.64 32.23 -12.66
C ALA A 14 7.27 31.56 -11.43
N VAL A 15 7.72 32.34 -10.44
CA VAL A 15 8.46 31.80 -9.28
C VAL A 15 7.53 31.03 -8.33
N VAL A 16 6.36 31.60 -8.02
CA VAL A 16 5.39 30.97 -7.10
C VAL A 16 4.84 29.64 -7.63
N PRO A 17 4.41 29.51 -8.91
CA PRO A 17 3.98 28.23 -9.46
C PRO A 17 5.11 27.21 -9.53
N PHE A 18 6.32 27.64 -9.86
CA PHE A 18 7.50 26.78 -9.89
C PHE A 18 7.82 26.21 -8.50
N ALA A 19 7.82 27.05 -7.47
CA ALA A 19 8.03 26.59 -6.09
C ALA A 19 6.95 25.58 -5.68
N SER A 20 5.68 25.85 -6.03
CA SER A 20 4.56 24.94 -5.76
C SER A 20 4.73 23.60 -6.46
N ALA A 21 5.15 23.61 -7.73
CA ALA A 21 5.41 22.40 -8.52
C ALA A 21 6.51 21.54 -7.87
N ASN A 22 7.57 22.14 -7.35
CA ASN A 22 8.62 21.42 -6.64
C ASN A 22 8.12 20.77 -5.34
N ILE A 23 7.25 21.45 -4.58
CA ILE A 23 6.61 20.85 -3.39
C ILE A 23 5.77 19.63 -3.79
N PHE A 24 4.97 19.73 -4.85
CA PHE A 24 4.20 18.59 -5.34
C PHE A 24 5.08 17.46 -5.91
N ALA A 25 6.22 17.78 -6.53
CA ALA A 25 7.17 16.78 -6.99
C ALA A 25 7.79 16.01 -5.80
N MET A 26 8.12 16.70 -4.71
CA MET A 26 8.56 16.06 -3.46
C MET A 26 7.47 15.14 -2.89
N VAL A 27 6.21 15.59 -2.88
CA VAL A 27 5.06 14.76 -2.48
C VAL A 27 4.90 13.53 -3.39
N LEU A 28 5.09 13.70 -4.69
CA LEU A 28 5.01 12.61 -5.67
C LEU A 28 6.12 11.56 -5.44
N VAL A 29 7.37 12.00 -5.29
CA VAL A 29 8.51 11.12 -5.00
C VAL A 29 8.23 10.31 -3.72
N TYR A 30 7.67 10.96 -2.71
CA TYR A 30 7.26 10.27 -1.50
C TYR A 30 6.18 9.20 -1.75
N PHE A 31 5.14 9.49 -2.57
CA PHE A 31 4.14 8.47 -2.93
C PHE A 31 4.77 7.26 -3.61
N PHE A 32 5.81 7.46 -4.44
CA PHE A 32 6.54 6.35 -5.06
C PHE A 32 7.31 5.50 -4.04
N ILE A 33 7.93 6.12 -3.04
CA ILE A 33 8.66 5.41 -1.98
C ILE A 33 7.70 4.62 -1.08
N VAL A 34 6.54 5.20 -0.72
CA VAL A 34 5.59 4.61 0.25
C VAL A 34 4.41 3.93 -0.45
N ARG A 35 4.65 3.39 -1.65
CA ARG A 35 3.65 2.80 -2.56
C ARG A 35 2.68 1.82 -1.87
N GLY A 36 3.17 1.06 -0.89
CA GLY A 36 2.38 0.07 -0.13
C GLY A 36 1.16 0.63 0.61
N ARG A 37 1.17 1.91 1.02
CA ARG A 37 0.08 2.50 1.84
C ARG A 37 -1.13 2.96 1.03
N PHE A 38 -0.89 3.52 -0.15
CA PHE A 38 -1.96 3.99 -1.03
C PHE A 38 -2.59 2.82 -1.81
N GLY A 39 -1.92 1.66 -1.86
CA GLY A 39 -2.44 0.44 -2.45
C GLY A 39 -3.01 0.70 -3.84
N ARG A 40 -4.34 0.55 -3.98
CA ARG A 40 -5.06 0.75 -5.24
C ARG A 40 -5.26 2.23 -5.65
N THR A 41 -5.13 3.20 -4.73
CA THR A 41 -5.32 4.63 -5.04
C THR A 41 -4.03 5.34 -5.44
N PHE A 42 -2.87 4.72 -5.24
CA PHE A 42 -1.56 5.29 -5.57
C PHE A 42 -1.50 5.84 -7.00
N ALA A 43 -1.89 5.02 -7.97
CA ALA A 43 -1.83 5.38 -9.38
C ALA A 43 -2.66 6.63 -9.70
N LEU A 44 -3.82 6.79 -9.05
CA LEU A 44 -4.70 7.94 -9.26
C LEU A 44 -4.11 9.22 -8.69
N TYR A 45 -3.54 9.15 -7.48
CA TYR A 45 -2.85 10.27 -6.85
C TYR A 45 -1.60 10.69 -7.64
N ALA A 46 -0.78 9.73 -8.05
CA ALA A 46 0.40 9.99 -8.87
C ALA A 46 0.02 10.63 -10.21
N THR A 47 -1.04 10.12 -10.85
CA THR A 47 -1.56 10.68 -12.10
C THR A 47 -1.98 12.13 -11.92
N PHE A 48 -2.77 12.45 -10.89
CA PHE A 48 -3.14 13.84 -10.60
C PHE A 48 -1.91 14.73 -10.38
N LEU A 49 -0.98 14.32 -9.53
CA LEU A 49 0.20 15.11 -9.18
C LEU A 49 1.06 15.39 -10.41
N ILE A 50 1.30 14.40 -11.27
CA ILE A 50 2.04 14.58 -12.52
C ILE A 50 1.35 15.60 -13.42
N CYS A 51 0.03 15.47 -13.61
CA CYS A 51 -0.74 16.40 -14.43
C CYS A 51 -0.72 17.82 -13.84
N PHE A 52 -0.78 17.94 -12.52
CA PHE A 52 -0.82 19.21 -11.82
C PHE A 52 0.53 19.93 -11.80
N ILE A 53 1.63 19.18 -11.62
CA ILE A 53 3.00 19.70 -11.77
C ILE A 53 3.19 20.24 -13.19
N LEU A 54 2.79 19.47 -14.21
CA LEU A 54 2.87 19.90 -15.61
C LEU A 54 2.08 21.19 -15.85
N PHE A 55 0.88 21.31 -15.26
CA PHE A 55 0.08 22.52 -15.32
C PHE A 55 0.79 23.73 -14.69
N LEU A 56 1.36 23.57 -13.48
CA LEU A 56 2.05 24.64 -12.75
C LEU A 56 3.37 25.10 -13.41
N LEU A 57 4.02 24.26 -14.22
CA LEU A 57 5.26 24.62 -14.92
C LEU A 57 5.01 25.51 -16.14
N GLY A 58 3.81 25.56 -16.70
CA GLY A 58 3.57 26.31 -17.94
C GLY A 58 3.92 27.82 -17.89
N PRO A 59 3.61 28.57 -16.81
CA PRO A 59 4.04 29.96 -16.71
C PRO A 59 5.56 30.16 -16.74
N THR A 60 6.36 29.20 -16.27
CA THR A 60 7.82 29.27 -16.38
C THR A 60 8.31 29.03 -17.80
N LEU A 61 7.69 28.08 -18.50
CA LEU A 61 7.97 27.82 -19.91
C LEU A 61 7.58 29.01 -20.78
N ASN A 62 6.63 29.84 -20.33
CA ASN A 62 6.29 31.07 -21.03
C ASN A 62 7.43 32.11 -21.08
N LEU A 63 8.43 31.99 -20.22
CA LEU A 63 9.64 32.82 -20.22
C LEU A 63 10.74 32.30 -21.15
N THR A 64 10.57 31.09 -21.71
CA THR A 64 11.56 30.46 -22.60
C THR A 64 11.26 30.80 -24.08
N PRO A 65 12.29 30.92 -24.95
CA PRO A 65 12.13 31.31 -26.35
C PRO A 65 11.69 30.12 -27.23
N LEU A 66 10.53 29.53 -26.92
CA LEU A 66 10.01 28.31 -27.56
C LEU A 66 9.15 28.56 -28.83
N GLY A 67 8.96 29.82 -29.24
CA GLY A 67 8.20 30.15 -30.45
C GLY A 67 6.79 29.56 -30.47
N GLU A 68 6.39 28.95 -31.59
CA GLU A 68 5.05 28.37 -31.78
C GLU A 68 4.76 27.11 -30.95
N SER A 69 5.81 26.38 -30.53
CA SER A 69 5.66 25.14 -29.75
C SER A 69 5.01 25.36 -28.37
N LYS A 70 5.13 26.59 -27.85
CA LYS A 70 4.49 27.05 -26.61
C LYS A 70 2.97 26.88 -26.63
N ARG A 71 2.33 27.08 -27.79
CA ARG A 71 0.87 26.97 -27.97
C ARG A 71 0.38 25.54 -27.72
N TRP A 72 1.06 24.57 -28.32
CA TRP A 72 0.73 23.16 -28.18
C TRP A 72 0.94 22.66 -26.76
N PHE A 73 1.98 23.16 -26.09
CA PHE A 73 2.22 22.85 -24.69
C PHE A 73 1.09 23.35 -23.78
N ASP A 74 0.61 24.58 -23.99
CA ASP A 74 -0.50 25.16 -23.23
C ASP A 74 -1.81 24.41 -23.41
N ILE A 75 -2.13 23.99 -24.64
CA ILE A 75 -3.30 23.16 -24.91
C ILE A 75 -3.14 21.80 -24.23
N PHE A 76 -2.01 21.14 -24.44
CA PHE A 76 -1.74 19.81 -23.91
C PHE A 76 -1.84 19.75 -22.37
N ARG A 77 -1.17 20.67 -21.65
CA ARG A 77 -1.17 20.65 -20.17
C ARG A 77 -2.58 20.83 -19.59
N ASN A 78 -3.41 21.66 -20.20
CA ASN A 78 -4.79 21.89 -19.76
C ASN A 78 -5.67 20.66 -20.01
N ILE A 79 -5.58 20.06 -21.21
CA ILE A 79 -6.34 18.85 -21.55
C ILE A 79 -5.99 17.72 -20.59
N VAL A 80 -4.70 17.49 -20.35
CA VAL A 80 -4.23 16.42 -19.45
C VAL A 80 -4.69 16.64 -18.01
N LEU A 81 -4.58 17.87 -17.48
CA LEU A 81 -5.05 18.15 -16.12
C LEU A 81 -6.54 17.92 -15.96
N PHE A 82 -7.38 18.41 -16.87
CA PHE A 82 -8.82 18.36 -16.66
C PHE A 82 -9.49 17.06 -17.13
N SER A 83 -8.96 16.40 -18.17
CA SER A 83 -9.49 15.12 -18.64
C SER A 83 -9.00 13.93 -17.82
N ILE A 84 -7.81 14.02 -17.22
CA ILE A 84 -7.15 12.89 -16.55
C ILE A 84 -6.84 13.22 -15.09
N GLY A 85 -6.20 14.37 -14.83
CA GLY A 85 -5.78 14.76 -13.48
C GLY A 85 -6.95 14.92 -12.51
N THR A 86 -7.87 15.85 -12.76
CA THR A 86 -8.96 16.19 -11.83
C THR A 86 -9.93 15.01 -11.58
N PRO A 87 -10.30 14.17 -12.57
CA PRO A 87 -11.05 12.94 -12.28
C PRO A 87 -10.25 11.96 -11.43
N SER A 88 -8.94 11.82 -11.66
CA SER A 88 -8.10 10.91 -10.88
C SER A 88 -8.06 11.29 -9.41
N LEU A 89 -7.92 12.59 -9.10
CA LEU A 89 -7.98 13.09 -7.72
C LEU A 89 -9.34 12.78 -7.06
N LEU A 90 -10.43 13.07 -7.76
CA LEU A 90 -11.78 12.81 -7.25
C LEU A 90 -12.00 11.33 -6.93
N LEU A 91 -11.61 10.45 -7.86
CA LEU A 91 -11.74 9.00 -7.68
C LEU A 91 -10.86 8.52 -6.53
N ALA A 92 -9.64 9.03 -6.39
CA ALA A 92 -8.75 8.70 -5.29
C ALA A 92 -9.37 9.04 -3.93
N LEU A 93 -9.92 10.26 -3.80
CA LEU A 93 -10.59 10.72 -2.57
C LEU A 93 -11.83 9.89 -2.23
N LEU A 94 -12.63 9.49 -3.23
CA LEU A 94 -13.80 8.64 -3.04
C LEU A 94 -13.42 7.24 -2.54
N ILE A 95 -12.41 6.61 -3.16
CA ILE A 95 -11.93 5.28 -2.72
C ILE A 95 -11.40 5.35 -1.31
N GLN A 96 -10.57 6.37 -1.01
CA GLN A 96 -9.97 6.52 0.31
C GLN A 96 -11.03 6.80 1.40
N SER A 97 -12.14 7.45 1.02
CA SER A 97 -13.32 7.65 1.87
C SER A 97 -14.24 6.42 1.97
N ARG A 98 -13.80 5.24 1.50
CA ARG A 98 -14.56 3.97 1.48
C ARG A 98 -15.88 4.04 0.70
N VAL A 99 -15.99 4.96 -0.26
CA VAL A 99 -17.13 5.02 -1.17
C VAL A 99 -16.91 4.03 -2.32
N LYS A 100 -17.83 3.09 -2.51
CA LYS A 100 -17.78 2.16 -3.65
C LYS A 100 -17.90 2.95 -4.96
N ILE A 101 -16.90 2.87 -5.83
CA ILE A 101 -16.98 3.45 -7.17
C ILE A 101 -17.86 2.57 -8.05
N THR A 102 -18.95 3.13 -8.54
CA THR A 102 -19.78 2.57 -9.60
C THR A 102 -19.49 3.27 -10.93
N ARG A 103 -19.81 2.63 -12.06
CA ARG A 103 -19.71 3.26 -13.40
C ARG A 103 -20.49 4.58 -13.47
N THR A 104 -21.57 4.70 -12.70
CA THR A 104 -22.39 5.91 -12.61
C THR A 104 -21.70 7.12 -11.98
N ILE A 105 -20.61 6.94 -11.23
CA ILE A 105 -19.83 8.04 -10.63
C ILE A 105 -18.58 8.33 -11.45
N ALA A 106 -17.87 7.27 -11.87
CA ALA A 106 -16.62 7.43 -12.62
C ALA A 106 -16.85 8.02 -14.02
N PHE A 107 -17.85 7.53 -14.75
CA PHE A 107 -18.07 7.96 -16.14
C PHE A 107 -18.43 9.46 -16.24
N PRO A 108 -19.37 10.02 -15.45
CA PRO A 108 -19.63 11.46 -15.50
C PRO A 108 -18.43 12.32 -15.14
N SER A 109 -17.59 11.88 -14.19
CA SER A 109 -16.42 12.67 -13.78
C SER A 109 -15.39 12.86 -14.89
N VAL A 110 -15.16 11.80 -15.69
CA VAL A 110 -14.25 11.83 -16.85
C VAL A 110 -14.93 12.56 -18.02
N LEU A 111 -16.22 12.30 -18.26
CA LEU A 111 -16.98 12.95 -19.32
C LEU A 111 -17.03 14.48 -19.15
N LEU A 112 -17.18 14.97 -17.91
CA LEU A 112 -17.08 16.39 -17.60
C LEU A 112 -15.70 16.96 -17.94
N GLY A 113 -14.62 16.23 -17.63
CA GLY A 113 -13.25 16.63 -17.95
C GLY A 113 -12.96 16.70 -19.46
N ILE A 114 -13.46 15.72 -20.22
CA ILE A 114 -13.34 15.68 -21.69
C ILE A 114 -14.18 16.78 -22.33
N SER A 115 -15.43 16.92 -21.91
CA SER A 115 -16.34 17.97 -22.42
C SER A 115 -15.74 19.35 -22.22
N TRP A 116 -15.07 19.56 -21.08
CA TRP A 116 -14.32 20.78 -20.80
C TRP A 116 -13.13 20.97 -21.74
N SER A 117 -12.32 19.93 -21.95
CA SER A 117 -11.16 20.00 -22.84
C SER A 117 -11.57 20.36 -24.28
N VAL A 118 -12.71 19.86 -24.74
CA VAL A 118 -13.32 20.21 -26.02
C VAL A 118 -13.76 21.68 -26.05
N LEU A 119 -14.49 22.14 -25.03
CA LEU A 119 -14.90 23.55 -24.93
C LEU A 119 -13.69 24.49 -24.90
N PHE A 120 -12.64 24.13 -24.17
CA PHE A 120 -11.42 24.92 -24.09
C PHE A 120 -10.78 25.11 -25.47
N VAL A 121 -10.64 24.03 -26.24
CA VAL A 121 -10.08 24.07 -27.61
C VAL A 121 -10.98 24.87 -28.57
N LEU A 122 -12.30 24.76 -28.45
CA LEU A 122 -13.26 25.43 -29.35
C LEU A 122 -13.50 26.91 -29.01
N ALA A 123 -13.30 27.30 -27.75
CA ALA A 123 -13.60 28.64 -27.27
C ALA A 123 -12.36 29.57 -27.21
N THR A 124 -11.15 29.09 -27.45
CA THR A 124 -9.94 29.93 -27.28
C THR A 124 -9.44 30.59 -28.56
N PRO A 125 -9.22 31.91 -28.52
CA PRO A 125 -8.11 32.58 -29.16
C PRO A 125 -6.99 32.80 -28.11
N LEU A 126 -6.12 31.82 -27.88
CA LEU A 126 -5.07 31.96 -26.83
C LEU A 126 -3.91 32.85 -27.28
N TYR A 127 -3.79 34.01 -26.60
CA TYR A 127 -2.65 34.94 -26.44
C TYR A 127 -1.91 35.48 -27.67
N HIS A 128 -1.91 34.81 -28.83
CA HIS A 128 -1.23 35.21 -30.06
C HIS A 128 -1.85 34.59 -31.32
N TYR A 129 -3.18 34.48 -31.40
CA TYR A 129 -3.82 33.90 -32.58
C TYR A 129 -4.52 34.97 -33.43
N GLN A 130 -4.26 34.93 -34.74
CA GLN A 130 -5.13 35.53 -35.74
C GLN A 130 -5.92 34.38 -36.41
N SER A 131 -7.22 34.57 -36.65
CA SER A 131 -8.24 33.56 -36.99
C SER A 131 -7.99 32.66 -38.22
N HIS A 132 -6.87 32.80 -38.94
CA HIS A 132 -6.67 32.28 -40.30
C HIS A 132 -5.80 31.01 -40.40
N GLU A 133 -5.14 30.57 -39.32
CA GLU A 133 -4.12 29.50 -39.39
C GLU A 133 -4.68 28.06 -39.31
N ILE A 134 -5.95 27.85 -38.92
CA ILE A 134 -6.59 26.52 -38.74
C ILE A 134 -8.03 26.54 -39.30
N PRO A 135 -8.22 26.38 -40.62
CA PRO A 135 -9.52 26.54 -41.28
C PRO A 135 -10.58 25.48 -40.92
N TRP A 136 -10.15 24.31 -40.42
CA TRP A 136 -11.02 23.17 -40.13
C TRP A 136 -11.58 23.18 -38.70
N LEU A 137 -11.06 24.04 -37.82
CA LEU A 137 -11.50 24.11 -36.43
C LEU A 137 -12.66 25.11 -36.32
N PHE A 138 -13.86 24.62 -36.01
CA PHE A 138 -15.02 25.47 -35.73
C PHE A 138 -14.75 26.32 -34.48
N GLN A 139 -14.53 27.62 -34.65
CA GLN A 139 -14.31 28.54 -33.54
C GLN A 139 -15.64 29.18 -33.10
N LEU A 140 -15.89 29.20 -31.80
CA LEU A 140 -17.01 29.92 -31.21
C LEU A 140 -16.73 31.44 -31.29
N HIS A 141 -17.24 32.08 -32.33
CA HIS A 141 -17.19 33.53 -32.48
C HIS A 141 -18.10 34.21 -31.43
N ASN A 142 -17.71 35.37 -30.91
CA ASN A 142 -18.42 36.19 -29.89
C ASN A 142 -18.37 35.72 -28.42
N ILE A 143 -17.51 34.76 -28.04
CA ILE A 143 -17.27 34.46 -26.63
C ILE A 143 -16.06 35.24 -26.13
N SER A 144 -16.22 36.01 -25.06
CA SER A 144 -15.10 36.76 -24.47
C SER A 144 -14.14 35.82 -23.71
N ASP A 145 -12.84 36.12 -23.74
CA ASP A 145 -11.80 35.36 -23.00
C ASP A 145 -12.13 35.24 -21.51
N ARG A 146 -12.71 36.31 -20.93
CA ARG A 146 -13.13 36.35 -19.54
C ARG A 146 -14.28 35.36 -19.27
N THR A 147 -15.20 35.20 -20.20
CA THR A 147 -16.30 34.23 -20.11
C THR A 147 -15.76 32.80 -20.12
N VAL A 148 -14.80 32.51 -21.01
CA VAL A 148 -14.13 31.20 -21.07
C VAL A 148 -13.39 30.94 -19.76
N HIS A 149 -12.63 31.92 -19.25
CA HIS A 149 -11.87 31.79 -18.01
C HIS A 149 -12.78 31.53 -16.79
N SER A 150 -13.87 32.30 -16.64
CA SER A 150 -14.84 32.11 -15.57
C SER A 150 -15.55 30.75 -15.65
N ALA A 151 -15.83 30.27 -16.86
CA ALA A 151 -16.39 28.93 -17.04
C ALA A 151 -15.43 27.82 -16.59
N GLN A 152 -14.11 27.97 -16.83
CA GLN A 152 -13.11 26.99 -16.34
C GLN A 152 -13.16 26.89 -14.83
N VAL A 153 -13.11 28.04 -14.16
CA VAL A 153 -13.08 28.12 -12.69
C VAL A 153 -14.36 27.53 -12.08
N LEU A 154 -15.51 27.81 -12.68
CA LEU A 154 -16.80 27.24 -12.26
C LEU A 154 -16.83 25.72 -12.39
N LEU A 155 -16.38 25.17 -13.52
CA LEU A 155 -16.41 23.73 -13.79
C LEU A 155 -15.44 22.95 -12.92
N VAL A 156 -14.21 23.46 -12.71
CA VAL A 156 -13.26 22.87 -11.76
C VAL A 156 -13.85 22.84 -10.36
N SER A 157 -14.53 23.92 -9.97
CA SER A 157 -15.24 23.99 -8.70
C SER A 157 -16.37 22.95 -8.64
N LEU A 158 -17.18 22.79 -9.67
CA LEU A 158 -18.24 21.76 -9.69
C LEU A 158 -17.67 20.33 -9.59
N GLN A 159 -16.56 20.05 -10.29
CA GLN A 159 -15.96 18.72 -10.35
C GLN A 159 -15.26 18.32 -9.04
N LEU A 160 -14.61 19.28 -8.36
CA LEU A 160 -13.81 19.00 -7.16
C LEU A 160 -14.45 19.48 -5.86
N LEU A 161 -15.03 20.69 -5.83
CA LEU A 161 -15.54 21.30 -4.60
C LEU A 161 -16.82 20.60 -4.11
N LEU A 162 -17.81 20.37 -4.98
CA LEU A 162 -19.09 19.77 -4.57
C LEU A 162 -18.92 18.36 -3.98
N PRO A 163 -18.19 17.42 -4.62
CA PRO A 163 -17.96 16.11 -4.02
C PRO A 163 -17.15 16.19 -2.73
N SER A 164 -16.20 17.13 -2.64
CA SER A 164 -15.37 17.30 -1.44
C SER A 164 -16.19 17.80 -0.24
N LEU A 165 -17.08 18.78 -0.45
CA LEU A 165 -18.00 19.26 0.58
C LEU A 165 -18.99 18.16 1.02
N TRP A 166 -19.47 17.36 0.07
CA TRP A 166 -20.32 16.21 0.38
C TRP A 166 -19.59 15.17 1.24
N LEU A 167 -18.31 14.89 0.94
CA LEU A 167 -17.47 13.98 1.72
C LEU A 167 -17.21 14.51 3.14
N ILE A 168 -16.92 15.81 3.29
CA ILE A 168 -16.72 16.45 4.61
C ILE A 168 -17.99 16.29 5.45
N LYS A 169 -19.17 16.55 4.89
CA LYS A 169 -20.46 16.43 5.61
C LYS A 169 -20.77 15.00 6.06
N ARG A 170 -20.21 13.99 5.38
CA ARG A 170 -20.43 12.56 5.69
C ARG A 170 -19.48 12.02 6.76
N ASN A 171 -18.69 12.87 7.42
CA ASN A 171 -17.63 12.47 8.36
C ASN A 171 -16.69 11.44 7.72
N ALA A 172 -16.07 11.83 6.60
CA ALA A 172 -14.98 11.04 6.01
C ALA A 172 -13.88 10.75 7.04
N VAL A 173 -13.12 9.69 6.79
CA VAL A 173 -12.02 9.26 7.67
C VAL A 173 -11.11 10.46 7.96
N PRO A 174 -10.73 10.74 9.22
CA PRO A 174 -10.01 11.97 9.59
C PRO A 174 -8.76 12.26 8.73
N GLN A 175 -8.08 11.21 8.27
CA GLN A 175 -6.91 11.30 7.40
C GLN A 175 -7.21 11.93 6.02
N VAL A 176 -8.45 11.82 5.53
CA VAL A 176 -8.87 12.37 4.22
C VAL A 176 -9.25 13.84 4.34
N ASN A 177 -9.65 14.30 5.53
CA ASN A 177 -10.13 15.68 5.74
C ASN A 177 -9.10 16.74 5.37
N THR A 178 -7.81 16.53 5.68
CA THR A 178 -6.75 17.48 5.31
C THR A 178 -6.61 17.63 3.80
N TYR A 179 -6.74 16.53 3.04
CA TYR A 179 -6.75 16.60 1.57
C TYR A 179 -7.99 17.36 1.06
N LEU A 180 -9.17 17.10 1.64
CA LEU A 180 -10.42 17.77 1.29
C LEU A 180 -10.36 19.28 1.58
N TYR A 181 -9.77 19.70 2.71
CA TYR A 181 -9.53 21.10 3.02
C TYR A 181 -8.60 21.76 2.00
N GLY A 182 -7.55 21.05 1.56
CA GLY A 182 -6.67 21.54 0.49
C GLY A 182 -7.40 21.75 -0.84
N VAL A 183 -8.33 20.85 -1.20
CA VAL A 183 -9.20 21.01 -2.39
C VAL A 183 -10.12 22.22 -2.25
N VAL A 184 -10.74 22.41 -1.08
CA VAL A 184 -11.60 23.57 -0.82
C VAL A 184 -10.81 24.87 -0.91
N ALA A 185 -9.63 24.93 -0.28
CA ALA A 185 -8.74 26.09 -0.33
C ALA A 185 -8.30 26.42 -1.75
N PHE A 186 -7.96 25.39 -2.55
CA PHE A 186 -7.59 25.53 -3.95
C PHE A 186 -8.71 26.17 -4.78
N CYS A 187 -9.91 25.61 -4.70
CA CYS A 187 -11.08 26.10 -5.44
C CYS A 187 -11.45 27.53 -5.04
N LEU A 188 -11.38 27.87 -3.75
CA LEU A 188 -11.64 29.22 -3.27
C LEU A 188 -10.60 30.23 -3.79
N ALA A 189 -9.31 29.88 -3.73
CA ALA A 189 -8.25 30.78 -4.17
C ALA A 189 -8.27 31.03 -5.68
N ILE A 190 -8.54 30.00 -6.49
CA ILE A 190 -8.74 30.16 -7.94
C ILE A 190 -10.03 30.97 -8.22
N GLY A 191 -11.12 30.67 -7.51
CA GLY A 191 -12.39 31.38 -7.61
C GLY A 191 -12.29 32.88 -7.37
N ILE A 192 -11.75 33.25 -6.21
CA ILE A 192 -11.59 34.64 -5.78
C ILE A 192 -10.51 35.33 -6.63
N GLY A 193 -9.37 34.66 -6.86
CA GLY A 193 -8.26 35.21 -7.63
C GLY A 193 -8.64 35.52 -9.07
N SER A 194 -9.43 34.66 -9.71
CA SER A 194 -9.99 34.89 -11.04
C SER A 194 -10.97 36.06 -11.05
N ASN A 195 -11.93 36.10 -10.13
CA ASN A 195 -12.95 37.16 -10.12
C ASN A 195 -12.35 38.56 -9.86
N LEU A 196 -11.32 38.64 -9.02
CA LEU A 196 -10.63 39.89 -8.67
C LEU A 196 -9.47 40.23 -9.63
N ASN A 197 -9.20 39.41 -10.66
CA ASN A 197 -8.02 39.52 -11.53
C ASN A 197 -6.68 39.57 -10.75
N HIS A 198 -6.63 38.95 -9.57
CA HIS A 198 -5.48 38.99 -8.67
C HIS A 198 -4.66 37.70 -8.80
N TRP A 199 -3.75 37.66 -9.78
CA TRP A 199 -2.93 36.48 -10.12
C TRP A 199 -2.09 35.96 -8.96
N GLY A 200 -1.68 36.84 -8.04
CA GLY A 200 -0.98 36.40 -6.82
C GLY A 200 -1.85 35.57 -5.89
N LEU A 201 -3.17 35.80 -5.86
CA LEU A 201 -4.09 35.00 -5.07
C LEU A 201 -4.39 33.67 -5.78
N TYR A 202 -4.47 33.69 -7.10
CA TYR A 202 -4.63 32.50 -7.93
C TYR A 202 -3.48 31.51 -7.75
N TYR A 203 -2.24 31.97 -7.98
CA TYR A 203 -1.05 31.12 -7.88
C TYR A 203 -0.61 30.90 -6.43
N GLY A 204 -0.78 31.88 -5.55
CA GLY A 204 -0.54 31.72 -4.11
C GLY A 204 -1.47 30.68 -3.46
N GLY A 205 -2.70 30.55 -3.95
CA GLY A 205 -3.61 29.48 -3.59
C GLY A 205 -3.05 28.08 -3.88
N CYS A 206 -2.38 27.93 -5.03
CA CYS A 206 -1.74 26.66 -5.40
C CYS A 206 -0.62 26.29 -4.41
N SER A 207 0.15 27.28 -3.96
CA SER A 207 1.19 27.09 -2.94
C SER A 207 0.61 26.69 -1.59
N LEU A 208 -0.49 27.35 -1.18
CA LEU A 208 -1.18 27.00 0.06
C LEU A 208 -1.71 25.56 0.01
N THR A 209 -2.33 25.15 -1.10
CA THR A 209 -2.76 23.76 -1.31
C THR A 209 -1.59 22.79 -1.27
N ALA A 210 -0.46 23.14 -1.90
CA ALA A 210 0.75 22.32 -1.86
C ALA A 210 1.24 22.09 -0.42
N ILE A 211 1.25 23.15 0.39
CA ILE A 211 1.65 23.07 1.81
C ILE A 211 0.65 22.21 2.60
N ILE A 212 -0.66 22.41 2.42
CA ILE A 212 -1.69 21.62 3.13
C ILE A 212 -1.55 20.13 2.78
N TRP A 213 -1.30 19.80 1.52
CA TRP A 213 -1.15 18.41 1.10
C TRP A 213 0.19 17.82 1.51
N ALA A 214 1.29 18.59 1.45
CA ALA A 214 2.57 18.16 2.02
C ALA A 214 2.43 17.90 3.53
N TRP A 215 1.65 18.72 4.23
CA TRP A 215 1.32 18.52 5.64
C TRP A 215 0.44 17.28 5.86
N ALA A 216 -0.57 17.04 5.03
CA ALA A 216 -1.39 15.83 5.09
C ALA A 216 -0.52 14.58 4.95
N VAL A 217 0.41 14.60 4.00
CA VAL A 217 1.40 13.55 3.78
C VAL A 217 2.33 13.40 4.97
N TYR A 218 2.81 14.50 5.56
CA TYR A 218 3.64 14.48 6.76
C TYR A 218 2.91 13.93 7.99
N GLN A 219 1.66 14.33 8.22
CA GLN A 219 0.83 13.77 9.28
C GLN A 219 0.61 12.28 9.06
N ASP A 220 0.38 11.86 7.81
CA ASP A 220 0.31 10.46 7.46
C ASP A 220 1.63 9.74 7.80
N ILE A 221 2.80 10.29 7.44
CA ILE A 221 4.13 9.75 7.79
C ILE A 221 4.24 9.58 9.30
N GLN A 222 3.95 10.63 10.07
CA GLN A 222 4.05 10.58 11.53
C GLN A 222 3.10 9.53 12.10
N LEU A 223 1.86 9.45 11.63
CA LEU A 223 0.91 8.45 12.10
C LEU A 223 1.34 7.01 11.74
N LEU A 224 2.03 6.80 10.61
CA LEU A 224 2.58 5.48 10.26
C LEU A 224 3.85 5.18 11.02
N ASN A 225 4.77 6.13 11.17
CA ASN A 225 5.93 5.98 12.02
C ASN A 225 5.51 5.72 13.46
N ASP A 226 4.48 6.39 13.96
CA ASP A 226 3.90 6.16 15.27
C ASP A 226 3.20 4.82 15.34
N LYS A 227 2.51 4.35 14.28
CA LYS A 227 1.92 3.00 14.25
C LYS A 227 2.97 1.90 14.12
N VAL A 228 4.01 2.10 13.32
CA VAL A 228 5.14 1.18 13.15
C VAL A 228 5.99 1.19 14.40
N LYS A 229 6.18 2.35 15.03
CA LYS A 229 6.84 2.51 16.32
C LYS A 229 5.98 1.93 17.43
N LEU A 230 4.66 2.11 17.46
CA LEU A 230 3.75 1.45 18.40
C LEU A 230 3.69 -0.04 18.15
N HIS A 231 3.72 -0.51 16.90
CA HIS A 231 3.73 -1.93 16.57
C HIS A 231 5.08 -2.56 16.87
N SER A 232 6.19 -1.84 16.61
CA SER A 232 7.55 -2.22 16.98
C SER A 232 7.74 -2.15 18.49
N GLU A 233 7.21 -1.14 19.17
CA GLU A 233 7.16 -1.03 20.63
C GLU A 233 6.19 -2.04 21.21
N HIS A 234 5.14 -2.45 20.52
CA HIS A 234 4.24 -3.51 20.97
C HIS A 234 4.88 -4.89 20.76
N GLN A 235 5.54 -5.14 19.62
CA GLN A 235 6.38 -6.31 19.35
C GLN A 235 7.58 -6.37 20.29
N ASN A 236 8.19 -5.22 20.58
CA ASN A 236 9.30 -5.06 21.52
C ASN A 236 8.80 -5.08 22.95
N ASN A 237 7.58 -4.62 23.27
CA ASN A 237 6.93 -4.79 24.58
C ASN A 237 6.36 -6.19 24.74
N LEU A 238 6.13 -6.94 23.65
CA LEU A 238 5.81 -8.36 23.64
C LEU A 238 7.08 -9.18 23.77
N ALA A 239 8.19 -8.76 23.16
CA ALA A 239 9.51 -9.33 23.37
C ALA A 239 9.97 -9.03 24.80
N ILE A 240 9.98 -7.76 25.22
CA ILE A 240 10.15 -7.33 26.61
C ILE A 240 9.14 -8.07 27.47
N ALA A 241 7.83 -8.14 27.24
CA ALA A 241 6.95 -8.96 28.09
C ALA A 241 7.28 -10.49 28.06
N GLN A 242 7.79 -11.02 26.94
CA GLN A 242 8.37 -12.36 26.85
C GLN A 242 9.73 -12.48 27.59
N TYR A 243 10.42 -11.37 27.85
CA TYR A 243 11.83 -11.26 28.30
C TYR A 243 12.12 -10.25 29.44
N SER A 244 11.12 -9.67 30.12
CA SER A 244 11.28 -8.53 31.03
C SER A 244 11.06 -8.98 32.45
N ALA A 245 12.15 -9.53 32.96
CA ALA A 245 12.59 -9.20 34.29
C ALA A 245 12.70 -7.67 34.48
N PRO A 246 12.64 -7.17 35.74
CA PRO A 246 13.02 -5.80 36.06
C PRO A 246 14.41 -5.47 35.52
N LYS A 247 14.65 -4.20 35.16
CA LYS A 247 15.96 -3.69 34.73
C LYS A 247 17.05 -4.21 35.69
N ASN A 248 17.99 -5.00 35.15
CA ASN A 248 19.24 -5.54 35.75
C ASN A 248 19.36 -7.05 36.00
N VAL A 249 18.62 -7.93 35.31
CA VAL A 249 18.90 -9.38 35.34
C VAL A 249 19.02 -9.95 33.92
N GLY A 250 20.12 -10.65 33.62
CA GLY A 250 20.40 -11.20 32.29
C GLY A 250 19.51 -12.38 31.89
N PHE A 251 19.26 -12.51 30.59
CA PHE A 251 18.42 -13.52 29.88
C PHE A 251 18.51 -14.96 30.44
N ALA A 252 19.73 -15.42 30.78
CA ALA A 252 19.98 -16.79 31.25
C ALA A 252 19.41 -17.11 32.65
N ASN A 253 19.04 -16.10 33.45
CA ASN A 253 18.49 -16.29 34.78
C ASN A 253 16.96 -16.49 34.77
N TYR A 254 16.25 -16.05 33.72
CA TYR A 254 14.79 -16.19 33.59
C TYR A 254 14.37 -17.44 32.82
N TYR A 255 15.19 -17.86 31.86
CA TYR A 255 15.11 -19.21 31.27
C TYR A 255 16.42 -19.94 31.59
N PRO A 256 16.52 -20.58 32.77
CA PRO A 256 17.56 -21.57 32.97
C PRO A 256 17.43 -22.59 31.84
N VAL A 257 18.54 -22.93 31.18
CA VAL A 257 18.58 -24.00 30.15
C VAL A 257 17.98 -25.33 30.69
N LYS A 258 17.88 -25.49 32.01
CA LYS A 258 17.21 -26.60 32.71
C LYS A 258 15.67 -26.51 32.80
N PHE A 259 15.02 -25.36 32.62
CA PHE A 259 13.57 -25.16 32.83
C PHE A 259 12.72 -25.14 31.55
N ASN A 260 13.34 -25.30 30.38
CA ASN A 260 12.63 -25.35 29.09
C ASN A 260 11.71 -26.59 28.96
N GLU A 261 11.89 -27.60 29.83
CA GLU A 261 11.04 -28.81 29.87
C GLU A 261 9.72 -28.60 30.65
N SER A 262 9.57 -27.50 31.41
CA SER A 262 8.43 -27.30 32.33
C SER A 262 7.34 -26.36 31.82
N TYR A 263 7.58 -25.60 30.74
CA TYR A 263 6.54 -24.75 30.15
C TYR A 263 5.52 -25.60 29.38
N PRO A 264 4.21 -25.30 29.45
CA PRO A 264 3.14 -26.10 28.85
C PRO A 264 3.07 -25.97 27.31
N PHE A 265 4.17 -26.23 26.61
CA PHE A 265 4.23 -26.17 25.15
C PHE A 265 3.26 -27.17 24.53
N ARG A 266 3.16 -28.38 25.09
CA ARG A 266 2.31 -29.45 24.56
C ARG A 266 0.83 -29.08 24.67
N GLU A 267 0.41 -28.61 25.84
CA GLU A 267 -0.97 -28.24 26.16
C GLU A 267 -1.38 -26.99 25.36
N ARG A 268 -0.45 -26.04 25.20
CA ARG A 268 -0.64 -24.86 24.35
C ARG A 268 -0.84 -25.26 22.90
N GLU A 269 0.06 -26.05 22.32
CA GLU A 269 -0.06 -26.49 20.92
C GLU A 269 -1.34 -27.32 20.70
N ALA A 270 -1.75 -28.14 21.67
CA ALA A 270 -2.99 -28.89 21.62
C ALA A 270 -4.23 -27.98 21.61
N LEU A 271 -4.24 -26.90 22.40
CA LEU A 271 -5.28 -25.88 22.38
C LEU A 271 -5.31 -25.15 21.04
N LEU A 272 -4.15 -24.68 20.55
CA LEU A 272 -4.04 -24.00 19.26
C LEU A 272 -4.54 -24.88 18.12
N GLN A 273 -4.17 -26.17 18.12
CA GLN A 273 -4.67 -27.11 17.14
C GLN A 273 -6.19 -27.27 17.21
N ALA A 274 -6.77 -27.41 18.41
CA ALA A 274 -8.22 -27.55 18.57
C ALA A 274 -8.98 -26.32 18.06
N VAL A 275 -8.44 -25.12 18.30
CA VAL A 275 -8.98 -23.85 17.77
C VAL A 275 -8.84 -23.80 16.25
N GLN A 276 -7.68 -24.19 15.69
CA GLN A 276 -7.41 -24.23 14.24
C GLN A 276 -8.27 -25.25 13.49
N THR A 277 -8.69 -26.34 14.13
CA THR A 277 -9.50 -27.39 13.49
C THR A 277 -10.98 -27.25 13.78
N GLY A 278 -11.43 -26.17 14.43
CA GLY A 278 -12.84 -25.96 14.76
C GLY A 278 -13.39 -27.02 15.72
N SER A 279 -12.55 -27.65 16.55
CA SER A 279 -12.92 -28.82 17.36
C SER A 279 -13.58 -28.41 18.69
N ALA A 280 -14.78 -27.83 18.61
CA ALA A 280 -15.49 -27.25 19.76
C ALA A 280 -15.68 -28.20 20.95
N GLY A 281 -15.88 -29.50 20.69
CA GLY A 281 -16.13 -30.50 21.74
C GLY A 281 -14.97 -30.75 22.71
N ILE A 282 -13.74 -30.32 22.37
CA ILE A 282 -12.55 -30.51 23.20
C ILE A 282 -11.94 -29.19 23.70
N ILE A 283 -12.48 -28.03 23.33
CA ILE A 283 -11.90 -26.72 23.71
C ILE A 283 -11.89 -26.54 25.22
N HIS A 284 -13.00 -26.86 25.88
CA HIS A 284 -13.10 -26.70 27.33
C HIS A 284 -12.03 -27.52 28.06
N SER A 285 -11.87 -28.80 27.72
CA SER A 285 -10.86 -29.64 28.38
C SER A 285 -9.44 -29.17 28.10
N ARG A 286 -9.15 -28.70 26.88
CA ARG A 286 -7.83 -28.17 26.52
C ARG A 286 -7.47 -26.88 27.24
N VAL A 287 -8.43 -25.97 27.41
CA VAL A 287 -8.19 -24.74 28.18
C VAL A 287 -7.98 -25.06 29.65
N THR A 288 -8.77 -25.97 30.23
CA THR A 288 -8.58 -26.39 31.63
C THR A 288 -7.21 -27.05 31.85
N GLU A 289 -6.81 -27.99 30.99
CA GLU A 289 -5.52 -28.68 31.07
C GLU A 289 -4.34 -27.69 30.92
N LEU A 290 -4.46 -26.72 30.01
CA LEU A 290 -3.47 -25.65 29.85
C LEU A 290 -3.44 -24.73 31.07
N ALA A 291 -4.59 -24.31 31.60
CA ALA A 291 -4.67 -23.44 32.76
C ALA A 291 -4.04 -24.08 34.00
N ASP A 292 -4.35 -25.35 34.28
CA ASP A 292 -3.80 -26.09 35.42
C ASP A 292 -2.28 -26.24 35.32
N THR A 293 -1.77 -26.53 34.12
CA THR A 293 -0.34 -26.70 33.87
C THR A 293 0.38 -25.36 33.91
N LEU A 294 -0.26 -24.30 33.41
CA LEU A 294 0.27 -22.94 33.43
C LEU A 294 0.31 -22.38 34.84
N GLU A 295 -0.70 -22.63 35.67
CA GLU A 295 -0.74 -22.21 37.08
C GLU A 295 0.38 -22.90 37.89
N LYS A 296 0.62 -24.20 37.64
CA LYS A 296 1.77 -24.91 38.21
C LYS A 296 3.10 -24.32 37.74
N PHE A 297 3.22 -24.02 36.45
CA PHE A 297 4.42 -23.41 35.87
C PHE A 297 4.72 -22.03 36.47
N THR A 298 3.70 -21.19 36.65
CA THR A 298 3.86 -19.87 37.27
C THR A 298 3.96 -19.92 38.78
N SER A 299 3.87 -21.11 39.39
CA SER A 299 3.82 -21.29 40.86
C SER A 299 2.72 -20.42 41.51
N GLY A 300 1.61 -20.19 40.80
CA GLY A 300 0.54 -19.31 41.24
C GLY A 300 0.83 -17.80 41.16
N ASP A 301 1.95 -17.35 40.59
CA ASP A 301 2.23 -15.92 40.41
C ASP A 301 1.29 -15.31 39.35
N LEU A 302 0.42 -14.42 39.80
CA LEU A 302 -0.60 -13.78 38.97
C LEU A 302 0.02 -12.94 37.85
N ALA A 303 1.08 -12.18 38.13
CA ALA A 303 1.71 -11.30 37.14
C ALA A 303 2.32 -12.12 35.99
N THR A 304 3.02 -13.20 36.32
CA THR A 304 3.56 -14.13 35.31
C THR A 304 2.43 -14.84 34.56
N TYR A 305 1.35 -15.26 35.25
CA TYR A 305 0.19 -15.89 34.61
C TYR A 305 -0.50 -14.96 33.60
N GLN A 306 -0.71 -13.69 33.95
CA GLN A 306 -1.26 -12.67 33.05
C GLN A 306 -0.42 -12.50 31.78
N ILE A 307 0.91 -12.49 31.90
CA ILE A 307 1.81 -12.39 30.75
C ILE A 307 1.64 -13.60 29.83
N ARG A 308 1.65 -14.82 30.40
CA ARG A 308 1.52 -16.05 29.61
C ARG A 308 0.13 -16.24 29.00
N ALA A 309 -0.92 -15.85 29.72
CA ALA A 309 -2.27 -15.87 29.18
C ALA A 309 -2.44 -14.91 27.98
N LYS A 310 -1.86 -13.70 28.03
CA LYS A 310 -1.86 -12.77 26.88
C LYS A 310 -1.11 -13.34 25.67
N GLU A 311 0.01 -14.03 25.91
CA GLU A 311 0.76 -14.73 24.87
C GLU A 311 -0.08 -15.83 24.20
N ILE A 312 -0.75 -16.67 24.99
CA ILE A 312 -1.62 -17.74 24.49
C ILE A 312 -2.82 -17.15 23.73
N LEU A 313 -3.46 -16.11 24.27
CA LEU A 313 -4.57 -15.39 23.63
C LEU A 313 -4.17 -14.88 22.23
N PHE A 314 -3.00 -14.26 22.11
CA PHE A 314 -2.47 -13.80 20.84
C PHE A 314 -2.28 -14.96 19.85
N MET A 315 -1.67 -16.07 20.29
CA MET A 315 -1.45 -17.23 19.43
C MET A 315 -2.76 -17.88 18.97
N MET A 316 -3.81 -17.91 19.80
CA MET A 316 -5.14 -18.40 19.42
C MET A 316 -5.77 -17.50 18.35
N VAL A 317 -5.62 -16.18 18.45
CA VAL A 317 -6.14 -15.25 17.43
C VAL A 317 -5.35 -15.38 16.13
N ASP A 318 -4.01 -15.42 16.18
CA ASP A 318 -3.15 -15.61 14.99
C ASP A 318 -3.47 -16.93 14.26
N ALA A 319 -3.83 -17.97 15.02
CA ALA A 319 -4.25 -19.26 14.49
C ALA A 319 -5.55 -19.22 13.66
N VAL A 320 -6.42 -18.21 13.84
CA VAL A 320 -7.74 -18.13 13.19
C VAL A 320 -7.89 -16.91 12.28
N ILE A 321 -7.13 -15.83 12.50
CA ILE A 321 -7.29 -14.52 11.84
C ILE A 321 -7.17 -14.59 10.30
N PHE A 322 -6.53 -15.62 9.75
CA PHE A 322 -6.36 -15.82 8.31
C PHE A 322 -7.27 -16.90 7.70
N ASN A 323 -8.05 -17.58 8.55
CA ASN A 323 -8.92 -18.69 8.17
C ASN A 323 -10.41 -18.32 8.16
N SER A 324 -10.80 -17.16 8.72
CA SER A 324 -12.18 -16.68 8.67
C SER A 324 -12.35 -15.21 9.07
N GLY A 325 -13.19 -14.46 8.34
CA GLY A 325 -13.72 -13.15 8.75
C GLY A 325 -12.78 -11.92 8.60
N SER A 326 -13.26 -10.77 9.10
CA SER A 326 -12.52 -9.50 9.02
C SER A 326 -11.42 -9.43 10.09
N ALA A 327 -10.15 -9.38 9.67
CA ALA A 327 -9.00 -9.29 10.57
C ALA A 327 -9.07 -8.09 11.53
N ALA A 328 -9.70 -6.99 11.11
CA ALA A 328 -9.87 -5.80 11.92
C ALA A 328 -10.72 -6.04 13.19
N GLU A 329 -11.84 -6.75 13.06
CA GLU A 329 -12.73 -7.07 14.18
C GLU A 329 -12.05 -7.99 15.21
N ARG A 330 -11.28 -8.97 14.72
CA ARG A 330 -10.52 -9.88 15.57
C ARG A 330 -9.39 -9.18 16.32
N ILE A 331 -8.69 -8.23 15.67
CA ILE A 331 -7.64 -7.42 16.30
C ILE A 331 -8.23 -6.50 17.38
N GLU A 332 -9.36 -5.86 17.11
CA GLU A 332 -10.05 -5.03 18.09
C GLU A 332 -10.48 -5.84 19.32
N ARG A 333 -11.06 -7.03 19.09
CA ARG A 333 -11.44 -7.95 20.16
C ARG A 333 -10.25 -8.47 20.96
N LEU A 334 -9.13 -8.79 20.29
CA LEU A 334 -7.88 -9.19 20.94
C LEU A 334 -7.39 -8.11 21.91
N GLU A 335 -7.39 -6.84 21.50
CA GLU A 335 -6.96 -5.75 22.37
C GLU A 335 -7.88 -5.57 23.58
N GLN A 336 -9.19 -5.66 23.40
CA GLN A 336 -10.15 -5.64 24.51
C GLN A 336 -9.87 -6.75 25.51
N LYS A 337 -9.66 -7.99 25.05
CA LYS A 337 -9.37 -9.13 25.94
C LYS A 337 -8.00 -9.03 26.61
N ARG A 338 -6.98 -8.46 25.94
CA ARG A 338 -5.67 -8.19 26.54
C ARG A 338 -5.78 -7.23 27.73
N ILE A 339 -6.62 -6.20 27.60
CA ILE A 339 -6.92 -5.27 28.70
C ILE A 339 -7.62 -6.03 29.84
N SER A 340 -8.66 -6.81 29.54
CA SER A 340 -9.37 -7.61 30.57
C SER A 340 -8.46 -8.58 31.33
N ILE A 341 -7.50 -9.25 30.66
CA ILE A 341 -6.51 -10.11 31.32
C ILE A 341 -5.58 -9.29 32.23
N SER A 342 -5.24 -8.06 31.84
CA SER A 342 -4.39 -7.17 32.64
C SER A 342 -5.07 -6.71 33.93
N GLU A 343 -6.39 -6.50 33.87
CA GLU A 343 -7.21 -6.01 34.99
C GLU A 343 -7.71 -7.13 35.91
N ALA A 344 -7.65 -8.38 35.45
CA ALA A 344 -8.12 -9.53 36.21
C ALA A 344 -7.28 -9.76 37.47
N GLN A 345 -7.96 -9.88 38.62
CA GLN A 345 -7.34 -10.03 39.94
C GLN A 345 -7.09 -11.49 40.35
N THR A 346 -7.59 -12.47 39.58
CA THR A 346 -7.46 -13.90 39.90
C THR A 346 -7.09 -14.70 38.66
N ILE A 347 -6.33 -15.79 38.87
CA ILE A 347 -5.99 -16.76 37.83
C ILE A 347 -7.25 -17.36 37.19
N HIS A 348 -8.25 -17.66 38.02
CA HIS A 348 -9.53 -18.20 37.57
C HIS A 348 -10.24 -17.27 36.56
N ALA A 349 -10.29 -15.96 36.83
CA ALA A 349 -10.89 -15.00 35.91
C ALA A 349 -10.15 -14.93 34.57
N ILE A 350 -8.81 -15.06 34.59
CA ILE A 350 -7.99 -15.09 33.38
C ILE A 350 -8.27 -16.38 32.58
N SER A 351 -8.38 -17.52 33.25
CA SER A 351 -8.71 -18.81 32.63
C SER A 351 -10.10 -18.80 31.99
N GLU A 352 -11.09 -18.15 32.62
CA GLU A 352 -12.41 -17.95 32.01
C GLU A 352 -12.34 -17.08 30.75
N ILE A 353 -11.53 -16.00 30.76
CA ILE A 353 -11.33 -15.17 29.57
C ILE A 353 -10.73 -16.00 28.43
N LEU A 354 -9.73 -16.83 28.71
CA LEU A 354 -9.12 -17.72 27.72
C LEU A 354 -10.13 -18.74 27.18
N LEU A 355 -10.97 -19.31 28.05
CA LEU A 355 -11.99 -20.28 27.67
C LEU A 355 -13.03 -19.67 26.73
N VAL A 356 -13.60 -18.53 27.11
CA VAL A 356 -14.61 -17.83 26.33
C VAL A 356 -14.04 -17.45 24.96
N GLU A 357 -12.81 -16.96 24.91
CA GLU A 357 -12.22 -16.55 23.64
C GLU A 357 -11.84 -17.76 22.76
N ALA A 358 -11.30 -18.84 23.34
CA ALA A 358 -11.02 -20.07 22.60
C ALA A 358 -12.30 -20.64 21.97
N ALA A 359 -13.42 -20.65 22.71
CA ALA A 359 -14.71 -21.11 22.20
C ALA A 359 -15.24 -20.21 21.07
N HIS A 360 -15.17 -18.89 21.25
CA HIS A 360 -15.56 -17.92 20.23
C HIS A 360 -14.75 -18.08 18.93
N LEU A 361 -13.42 -18.19 19.05
CA LEU A 361 -12.54 -18.37 17.90
C LEU A 361 -12.83 -19.69 17.17
N THR A 362 -13.10 -20.76 17.91
CA THR A 362 -13.45 -22.07 17.34
C THR A 362 -14.77 -22.04 16.57
N GLU A 363 -15.81 -21.39 17.12
CA GLU A 363 -17.11 -21.27 16.45
C GLU A 363 -17.02 -20.36 15.21
N SER A 364 -16.25 -19.27 15.30
CA SER A 364 -15.96 -18.39 14.17
C SER A 364 -15.19 -19.09 13.04
N PHE A 365 -14.49 -20.19 13.35
CA PHE A 365 -13.82 -21.02 12.36
C PHE A 365 -14.80 -22.01 11.70
N ARG A 366 -15.73 -22.60 12.47
CA ARG A 366 -16.70 -23.60 11.96
C ARG A 366 -17.78 -23.00 11.05
N SER A 367 -18.15 -21.75 11.30
CA SER A 367 -19.24 -21.05 10.61
C SER A 367 -18.85 -20.50 9.23
N GLU A 368 -17.58 -20.61 8.82
CA GLU A 368 -17.09 -20.17 7.51
C GLU A 368 -16.48 -21.35 6.71
N PRO A 369 -16.92 -21.61 5.45
CA PRO A 369 -16.49 -22.80 4.69
C PRO A 369 -15.05 -22.68 4.17
N ASN A 370 -14.15 -23.53 4.69
CA ASN A 370 -12.68 -23.34 4.60
C ASN A 370 -11.91 -24.14 3.52
N ALA A 371 -12.56 -24.91 2.65
CA ALA A 371 -11.83 -25.69 1.63
C ALA A 371 -11.27 -24.85 0.45
N GLY A 372 -11.76 -23.62 0.28
CA GLY A 372 -11.32 -22.72 -0.79
C GLY A 372 -10.12 -21.84 -0.42
N ALA A 373 -10.01 -21.43 0.84
CA ALA A 373 -9.08 -20.38 1.26
C ALA A 373 -7.62 -20.82 1.28
N GLU A 374 -7.33 -22.04 1.75
CA GLU A 374 -5.96 -22.59 1.77
C GLU A 374 -5.41 -22.77 0.35
N LYS A 375 -6.24 -23.28 -0.56
CA LYS A 375 -5.86 -23.44 -1.97
C LYS A 375 -5.63 -22.08 -2.63
N VAL A 376 -6.50 -21.10 -2.38
CA VAL A 376 -6.35 -19.72 -2.87
C VAL A 376 -5.06 -19.09 -2.33
N LEU A 377 -4.72 -19.30 -1.06
CA LEU A 377 -3.49 -18.78 -0.46
C LEU A 377 -2.24 -19.41 -1.09
N VAL A 378 -2.24 -20.72 -1.31
CA VAL A 378 -1.15 -21.42 -2.00
C VAL A 378 -1.03 -20.96 -3.44
N ASP A 379 -2.14 -20.77 -4.15
CA ASP A 379 -2.13 -20.27 -5.53
C ASP A 379 -1.63 -18.82 -5.60
N ARG A 380 -1.91 -17.98 -4.58
CA ARG A 380 -1.33 -16.64 -4.45
C ARG A 380 0.18 -16.67 -4.20
N ILE A 381 0.67 -17.55 -3.31
CA ILE A 381 2.11 -17.74 -3.08
C ILE A 381 2.81 -18.18 -4.37
N LYS A 382 2.23 -19.16 -5.08
CA LYS A 382 2.75 -19.62 -6.38
C LYS A 382 2.79 -18.48 -7.40
N SER A 383 1.72 -17.69 -7.49
CA SER A 383 1.62 -16.56 -8.43
C SER A 383 2.65 -15.48 -8.13
N TYR A 384 2.86 -15.17 -6.85
CA TYR A 384 3.87 -14.20 -6.41
C TYR A 384 5.28 -14.66 -6.80
N ILE A 385 5.62 -15.92 -6.51
CA ILE A 385 6.90 -16.52 -6.87
C ILE A 385 7.09 -16.51 -8.39
N LEU A 386 6.07 -16.87 -9.16
CA LEU A 386 6.15 -16.86 -10.62
C LEU A 386 6.39 -15.46 -11.20
N THR A 387 5.95 -14.42 -10.50
CA THR A 387 6.14 -13.02 -10.94
C THR A 387 7.50 -12.46 -10.51
N HIS A 388 7.97 -12.81 -9.31
CA HIS A 388 9.14 -12.19 -8.67
C HIS A 388 10.36 -13.11 -8.58
N TYR A 389 10.36 -14.30 -9.19
CA TYR A 389 11.48 -15.27 -9.05
C TYR A 389 12.86 -14.70 -9.39
N HIS A 390 12.93 -13.69 -10.26
CA HIS A 390 14.16 -13.04 -10.71
C HIS A 390 14.76 -12.06 -9.68
N GLU A 391 14.01 -11.72 -8.62
CA GLU A 391 14.42 -10.80 -7.56
C GLU A 391 15.03 -11.56 -6.36
N ASP A 392 15.65 -10.84 -5.41
CA ASP A 392 16.12 -11.41 -4.14
C ASP A 392 14.95 -11.66 -3.17
N VAL A 393 14.10 -12.61 -3.52
CA VAL A 393 12.88 -12.95 -2.75
C VAL A 393 13.26 -13.65 -1.45
N SER A 394 13.04 -12.99 -0.32
CA SER A 394 13.11 -13.60 0.99
C SER A 394 11.75 -14.15 1.43
N ILE A 395 11.77 -15.10 2.38
CA ILE A 395 10.54 -15.57 3.04
C ILE A 395 9.82 -14.42 3.75
N ARG A 396 10.53 -13.34 4.16
CA ARG A 396 9.89 -12.16 4.76
C ARG A 396 9.01 -11.45 3.74
N ASP A 397 9.47 -11.31 2.50
CA ASP A 397 8.74 -10.60 1.44
C ASP A 397 7.46 -11.37 1.07
N VAL A 398 7.54 -12.70 1.00
CA VAL A 398 6.36 -13.57 0.80
C VAL A 398 5.39 -13.47 1.97
N VAL A 399 5.89 -13.39 3.20
CA VAL A 399 5.10 -13.24 4.43
C VAL A 399 4.35 -11.90 4.45
N GLU A 400 5.04 -10.82 4.10
CA GLU A 400 4.49 -9.47 4.07
C GLU A 400 3.41 -9.33 2.98
N GLU A 401 3.64 -9.87 1.78
CA GLU A 401 2.68 -9.82 0.68
C GLU A 401 1.41 -10.63 0.96
N MET A 402 1.55 -11.76 1.65
CA MET A 402 0.41 -12.63 1.98
C MET A 402 -0.32 -12.20 3.25
N SER A 403 0.18 -11.17 3.95
CA SER A 403 -0.29 -10.72 5.26
C SER A 403 -0.38 -11.83 6.32
N ALA A 404 0.40 -12.90 6.21
CA ALA A 404 0.24 -14.11 7.04
C ALA A 404 1.55 -14.51 7.73
N SER A 405 1.47 -15.13 8.92
CA SER A 405 2.67 -15.46 9.70
C SER A 405 3.57 -16.49 8.99
N ARG A 406 4.89 -16.36 9.19
CA ARG A 406 5.92 -17.21 8.55
C ARG A 406 5.68 -18.70 8.79
N SER A 407 5.44 -19.08 10.05
CA SER A 407 5.23 -20.47 10.44
C SER A 407 4.01 -21.07 9.76
N HIS A 408 2.94 -20.28 9.59
CA HIS A 408 1.71 -20.70 8.94
C HIS A 408 1.88 -20.90 7.43
N LEU A 409 2.49 -19.94 6.72
CA LEU A 409 2.75 -20.07 5.29
C LEU A 409 3.65 -21.27 4.96
N MET A 410 4.69 -21.50 5.75
CA MET A 410 5.57 -22.66 5.57
C MET A 410 4.82 -23.98 5.77
N LYS A 411 3.92 -24.04 6.77
CA LYS A 411 3.12 -25.23 7.08
C LYS A 411 2.06 -25.50 5.99
N ILE A 412 1.25 -24.51 5.63
CA ILE A 412 0.21 -24.66 4.59
C ILE A 412 0.84 -25.00 3.25
N PHE A 413 1.85 -24.24 2.82
CA PHE A 413 2.47 -24.47 1.52
C PHE A 413 3.06 -25.88 1.43
N LYS A 414 3.73 -26.35 2.48
CA LYS A 414 4.24 -27.72 2.55
C LYS A 414 3.13 -28.77 2.58
N ASN A 415 2.04 -28.53 3.29
CA ASN A 415 0.92 -29.47 3.37
C ASN A 415 0.21 -29.61 2.01
N VAL A 416 0.03 -28.51 1.27
CA VAL A 416 -0.70 -28.52 -0.01
C VAL A 416 0.20 -28.92 -1.19
N THR A 417 1.48 -28.53 -1.18
CA THR A 417 2.40 -28.75 -2.31
C THR A 417 3.39 -29.87 -2.09
N SER A 418 3.49 -30.43 -0.87
CA SER A 418 4.54 -31.36 -0.44
C SER A 418 5.98 -30.82 -0.53
N GLN A 419 6.14 -29.52 -0.76
CA GLN A 419 7.44 -28.84 -0.89
C GLN A 419 7.49 -27.58 -0.01
N THR A 420 8.68 -27.14 0.37
CA THR A 420 8.86 -25.83 1.02
C THR A 420 8.81 -24.69 -0.01
N ILE A 421 8.50 -23.48 0.45
CA ILE A 421 8.48 -22.26 -0.40
C ILE A 421 9.82 -22.07 -1.13
N ASN A 422 10.95 -22.25 -0.42
CA ASN A 422 12.28 -22.14 -1.03
C ASN A 422 12.55 -23.22 -2.09
N GLN A 423 12.09 -24.46 -1.85
CA GLN A 423 12.22 -25.53 -2.85
C GLN A 423 11.43 -25.20 -4.12
N TYR A 424 10.21 -24.70 -3.97
CA TYR A 424 9.38 -24.30 -5.11
C TYR A 424 9.97 -23.09 -5.86
N LEU A 425 10.49 -22.08 -5.15
CA LEU A 425 11.19 -20.94 -5.78
C LEU A 425 12.39 -21.42 -6.61
N VAL A 426 13.22 -22.30 -6.05
CA VAL A 426 14.36 -22.87 -6.77
C VAL A 426 13.90 -23.65 -8.01
N GLU A 427 12.84 -24.44 -7.90
CA GLU A 427 12.26 -25.17 -9.03
C GLU A 427 11.81 -24.24 -10.16
N VAL A 428 11.08 -23.16 -9.83
CA VAL A 428 10.66 -22.13 -10.79
C VAL A 428 11.88 -21.49 -11.48
N ARG A 429 12.91 -21.09 -10.71
CA ARG A 429 14.13 -20.48 -11.25
C ARG A 429 14.87 -21.42 -12.20
N ILE A 430 14.99 -22.71 -11.86
CA ILE A 430 15.65 -23.69 -12.73
C ILE A 430 14.85 -23.93 -14.00
N ASN A 431 13.53 -24.00 -13.93
CA ASN A 431 12.70 -24.16 -15.12
C ASN A 431 12.83 -22.95 -16.05
N LYS A 432 12.82 -21.72 -15.51
CA LYS A 432 13.08 -20.51 -16.29
C LYS A 432 14.50 -20.44 -16.85
N ALA A 433 15.48 -20.94 -16.09
CA ALA A 433 16.86 -21.03 -16.58
C ALA A 433 16.95 -21.92 -17.83
N LYS A 434 16.28 -23.09 -17.85
CA LYS A 434 16.28 -23.96 -19.04
C LYS A 434 15.80 -23.25 -20.30
N ASP A 435 14.82 -22.36 -20.19
CA ASP A 435 14.22 -21.63 -21.31
C ASP A 435 15.22 -20.64 -21.95
N ILE A 436 16.03 -19.95 -21.14
CA ILE A 436 16.92 -18.88 -21.61
C ILE A 436 18.39 -19.30 -21.73
N LEU A 437 18.76 -20.44 -21.16
CA LEU A 437 20.15 -20.90 -21.12
C LEU A 437 20.72 -21.18 -22.52
N LEU A 438 19.89 -21.41 -23.54
CA LEU A 438 20.35 -21.66 -24.91
C LEU A 438 20.80 -20.39 -25.65
N SER A 439 20.33 -19.23 -25.23
CA SER A 439 20.60 -17.94 -25.88
C SER A 439 21.56 -17.04 -25.12
N LYS A 440 21.97 -17.42 -23.89
CA LYS A 440 22.77 -16.59 -22.98
C LYS A 440 23.93 -17.35 -22.35
N SER A 441 24.87 -16.61 -21.74
CA SER A 441 25.95 -17.20 -20.96
C SER A 441 25.41 -17.77 -19.64
N VAL A 442 26.09 -18.79 -19.08
CA VAL A 442 25.73 -19.41 -17.79
C VAL A 442 25.66 -18.38 -16.66
N THR A 443 26.55 -17.39 -16.70
CA THR A 443 26.62 -16.31 -15.71
C THR A 443 25.42 -15.37 -15.83
N ASP A 444 25.08 -14.94 -17.05
CA ASP A 444 23.95 -14.03 -17.26
C ASP A 444 22.62 -14.73 -16.94
N THR A 445 22.47 -15.99 -17.35
CA THR A 445 21.30 -16.80 -16.99
C THR A 445 21.14 -16.92 -15.48
N ALA A 446 22.24 -17.12 -14.73
CA ALA A 446 22.18 -17.23 -13.28
C ALA A 446 21.62 -15.95 -12.63
N PHE A 447 22.15 -14.79 -13.02
CA PHE A 447 21.71 -13.50 -12.47
C PHE A 447 20.28 -13.15 -12.89
N GLU A 448 19.91 -13.40 -14.15
CA GLU A 448 18.60 -13.06 -14.68
C GLU A 448 17.45 -13.88 -14.06
N VAL A 449 17.73 -15.12 -13.64
CA VAL A 449 16.74 -15.94 -12.92
C VAL A 449 16.83 -15.78 -11.38
N GLY A 450 17.60 -14.80 -10.89
CA GLY A 450 17.63 -14.42 -9.47
C GLY A 450 18.63 -15.18 -8.59
N PHE A 451 19.69 -15.75 -9.15
CA PHE A 451 20.83 -16.25 -8.36
C PHE A 451 21.93 -15.20 -8.25
N ASN A 452 22.39 -14.93 -7.04
CA ASN A 452 23.48 -13.98 -6.78
C ASN A 452 24.89 -14.57 -7.01
N ASN A 453 24.97 -15.86 -7.38
CA ASN A 453 26.24 -16.57 -7.56
C ASN A 453 26.11 -17.67 -8.64
N SER A 454 26.87 -17.54 -9.73
CA SER A 454 26.86 -18.48 -10.86
C SER A 454 27.37 -19.89 -10.51
N THR A 455 28.32 -20.01 -9.57
CA THR A 455 28.83 -21.29 -9.07
C THR A 455 27.76 -22.05 -8.29
N TYR A 456 27.04 -21.34 -7.42
CA TYR A 456 25.92 -21.91 -6.68
C TYR A 456 24.78 -22.31 -7.63
N PHE A 457 24.44 -21.45 -8.60
CA PHE A 457 23.50 -21.77 -9.66
C PHE A 457 23.86 -23.08 -10.38
N SER A 458 25.11 -23.23 -10.81
CA SER A 458 25.57 -24.42 -11.54
C SER A 458 25.41 -25.71 -10.71
N THR A 459 25.64 -25.63 -9.40
CA THR A 459 25.46 -26.74 -8.46
C THR A 459 23.98 -27.12 -8.34
N VAL A 460 23.11 -26.13 -8.17
CA VAL A 460 21.66 -26.31 -8.03
C VAL A 460 21.04 -26.80 -9.34
N PHE A 461 21.47 -26.27 -10.48
CA PHE A 461 21.03 -26.68 -11.81
C PHE A 461 21.38 -28.14 -12.09
N LYS A 462 22.62 -28.57 -11.78
CA LYS A 462 23.02 -29.98 -11.89
C LYS A 462 22.19 -30.88 -10.98
N LYS A 463 21.93 -30.46 -9.74
CA LYS A 463 21.10 -31.23 -8.81
C LYS A 463 19.67 -31.44 -9.34
N HIS A 464 19.08 -30.44 -9.99
CA HIS A 464 17.71 -30.53 -10.50
C HIS A 464 17.58 -31.14 -11.89
N THR A 465 18.62 -31.09 -12.73
CA THR A 465 18.55 -31.52 -14.14
C THR A 465 19.42 -32.72 -14.48
N GLY A 466 20.29 -33.14 -13.56
CA GLY A 466 21.31 -34.17 -13.78
C GLY A 466 22.56 -33.67 -14.53
N HIS A 467 22.51 -32.48 -15.13
CA HIS A 467 23.55 -31.95 -16.02
C HIS A 467 23.99 -30.57 -15.57
N THR A 468 25.28 -30.25 -15.73
CA THR A 468 25.73 -28.86 -15.56
C THR A 468 25.08 -27.96 -16.61
N PRO A 469 24.94 -26.64 -16.36
CA PRO A 469 24.39 -25.73 -17.37
C PRO A 469 25.11 -25.81 -18.73
N LYS A 470 26.44 -26.00 -18.71
CA LYS A 470 27.26 -26.12 -19.92
C LYS A 470 27.02 -27.43 -20.67
N GLU A 471 26.88 -28.54 -19.95
CA GLU A 471 26.50 -29.84 -20.54
C GLU A 471 25.08 -29.77 -21.16
N TYR A 472 24.16 -29.09 -20.49
CA TYR A 472 22.79 -28.88 -20.97
C TYR A 472 22.77 -28.07 -22.28
N GLN A 473 23.55 -26.99 -22.37
CA GLN A 473 23.72 -26.22 -23.61
C GLN A 473 24.30 -27.07 -24.76
N LEU A 474 25.28 -27.92 -24.45
CA LEU A 474 25.93 -28.77 -25.44
C LEU A 474 24.95 -29.83 -25.98
N GLN A 475 24.22 -30.52 -25.10
CA GLN A 475 23.21 -31.50 -25.50
C GLN A 475 22.11 -30.90 -26.38
N ALA A 476 21.60 -29.72 -26.02
CA ALA A 476 20.58 -29.05 -26.83
C ALA A 476 21.08 -28.68 -28.24
N LYS A 477 22.36 -28.32 -28.38
CA LYS A 477 22.99 -28.06 -29.70
C LYS A 477 23.17 -29.35 -30.51
N THR A 478 23.52 -30.47 -29.87
CA THR A 478 23.66 -31.76 -30.55
C THR A 478 22.31 -32.32 -31.00
N SER A 479 21.26 -32.20 -30.20
CA SER A 479 19.90 -32.65 -30.54
C SER A 479 19.19 -31.77 -31.59
N GLY A 480 19.56 -30.48 -31.70
CA GLY A 480 19.08 -29.60 -32.77
C GLY A 480 19.70 -29.89 -34.15
N ASN A 481 20.88 -30.51 -34.19
CA ASN A 481 21.58 -30.86 -35.43
C ASN A 481 21.17 -32.23 -36.02
N SER A 482 20.31 -33.00 -35.35
CA SER A 482 19.80 -34.29 -35.85
C SER A 482 18.44 -34.20 -36.59
N LEU A 483 17.98 -32.99 -36.90
CA LEU A 483 16.74 -32.71 -37.63
C LEU A 483 16.95 -31.91 -38.93
N HIS A 484 18.17 -31.90 -39.46
CA HIS A 484 18.49 -31.30 -40.76
C HIS A 484 19.07 -32.32 -41.74
#